data_AF-A0A351V8F8-F1
#
_entry.id   AF-A0A351V8F8-F1
#
_cell.length_a   1.000
_cell.length_b   1.000
_cell.length_c   1.000
_cell.angle_alpha   90.00
_cell.angle_beta   90.00
_cell.angle_gamma   90.00
#
_symmetry.space_group_name_H-M   'P 1'
#
loop_
_entity.id
_entity.type
_entity.pdbx_description
1 polymer ?
#
loop_
_entity_poly.entity_id
_entity_poly.type
_entity_poly.pdbx_seq_one_letter_code
_entity_poly.pdbx_strand_id
1 'polypeptide(L)' 'MKYQPKGVCSTSIDIDLENGIIRSVSFTGGCNGN' A
#
# COMPACT_ATOMS: atom_id res chain seq x y z
N MET A 1 4.86 -1.72 7.81
CA MET A 1 5.31 -2.79 6.87
C MET A 1 5.23 -2.28 5.44
N LYS A 2 6.12 -2.72 4.55
CA LYS A 2 6.14 -2.32 3.14
C LYS A 2 5.87 -3.53 2.25
N TYR A 3 4.81 -3.48 1.46
CA TYR A 3 4.39 -4.53 0.55
C TYR A 3 4.55 -4.08 -0.89
N GLN A 4 5.10 -4.96 -1.73
CA GLN A 4 5.27 -4.72 -3.15
C GLN A 4 4.30 -5.61 -3.94
N PRO A 5 3.14 -5.08 -4.36
CA PRO A 5 2.14 -5.87 -5.04
C PRO A 5 2.60 -6.22 -6.46
N LYS A 6 2.01 -7.28 -7.02
CA LYS A 6 2.25 -7.73 -8.41
C LYS A 6 0.94 -7.75 -9.17
N GLY A 7 0.94 -7.26 -10.40
CA GLY A 7 -0.24 -7.25 -11.28
C GLY A 7 -1.24 -6.11 -11.04
N VAL A 8 -0.85 -5.08 -10.28
CA VAL A 8 -1.61 -3.84 -10.08
C VAL A 8 -0.74 -2.63 -10.42
N CYS A 9 -1.33 -1.44 -10.59
CA CYS A 9 -0.59 -0.24 -10.97
C CYS A 9 0.25 0.35 -9.81
N SER A 10 -0.15 0.20 -8.55
CA SER A 10 0.65 0.66 -7.42
C SER A 10 1.95 -0.12 -7.31
N THR A 11 3.06 0.56 -7.03
CA THR A 11 4.39 -0.07 -6.97
C THR A 11 4.85 -0.37 -5.55
N SER A 12 4.24 0.27 -4.55
CA SER A 12 4.45 0.00 -3.13
C SER A 12 3.22 0.37 -2.32
N ILE A 13 2.98 -0.39 -1.25
CA ILE A 13 1.94 -0.14 -0.26
C ILE A 13 2.59 -0.19 1.12
N ASP A 14 2.54 0.93 1.83
CA ASP A 14 3.05 1.08 3.18
C ASP A 14 1.88 0.99 4.15
N ILE A 15 1.90 0.02 5.05
CA ILE A 15 0.81 -0.30 5.98
C ILE A 15 1.34 -0.11 7.40
N ASP A 16 0.66 0.71 8.20
CA ASP A 16 0.92 0.86 9.62
C ASP A 16 -0.07 0.04 10.43
N LEU A 17 0.45 -0.77 11.36
CA LEU A 17 -0.30 -1.73 12.16
C LEU A 17 -0.10 -1.43 13.63
N GLU A 18 -1.20 -1.28 14.36
CA GLU A 18 -1.20 -1.17 15.81
C GLU A 18 -2.11 -2.27 16.38
N ASN A 19 -1.53 -3.23 17.11
CA ASN A 19 -2.25 -4.35 17.72
C ASN A 19 -3.12 -5.17 16.74
N GLY A 20 -2.64 -5.33 15.49
CA GLY A 20 -3.37 -6.05 14.43
C GLY A 20 -4.42 -5.22 13.70
N ILE A 21 -4.59 -3.95 14.07
CA ILE A 21 -5.48 -3.00 13.39
C ILE A 21 -4.65 -2.13 12.46
N ILE A 22 -5.11 -1.98 11.21
CA ILE A 22 -4.50 -1.05 10.26
C ILE A 22 -4.85 0.37 10.69
N ARG A 23 -3.83 1.16 11.00
CA ARG A 23 -3.98 2.59 11.36
C ARG A 23 -3.92 3.49 10.15
N SER A 24 -3.04 3.16 9.20
CA SER A 24 -2.91 3.90 7.96
C SER A 24 -2.41 3.00 6.83
N VAL A 25 -2.77 3.39 5.61
CA VAL A 25 -2.27 2.79 4.37
C VAL A 25 -1.87 3.91 3.43
N SER A 26 -0.66 3.84 2.90
CA SER A 26 -0.14 4.76 1.88
C SER A 26 0.22 3.99 0.63
N PHE A 27 -0.26 4.46 -0.52
CA PHE A 27 0.03 3.88 -1.82
C PHE A 27 1.06 4.76 -2.54
N THR A 28 2.11 4.14 -3.05
CA THR A 28 3.14 4.82 -3.86
C THR A 28 3.13 4.27 -5.28
N GLY A 29 3.19 5.18 -6.24
CA GLY A 29 3.09 4.85 -7.67
C GLY A 29 1.66 4.50 -8.08
N GLY A 30 1.40 4.55 -9.38
CA GLY A 30 0.08 4.28 -9.94
C GLY A 30 -0.04 4.77 -11.37
N CYS A 31 -1.12 4.37 -12.03
CA CYS A 31 -1.56 4.89 -13.32
C CYS A 31 -2.84 5.71 -13.10
N ASN A 32 -3.13 6.70 -13.96
CA ASN A 32 -4.34 7.52 -13.87
C ASN A 32 -5.58 6.62 -13.75
N GLY A 33 -6.32 6.76 -12.64
CA GLY A 33 -7.46 5.91 -12.31
C GLY A 33 -7.21 4.88 -11.21
N ASN A 34 -6.03 4.92 -10.55
CA ASN A 34 -5.83 4.36 -9.20
C ASN A 34 -5.77 5.48 -8.18
#